data_AF-A0A9D6UD29-F1
#
_entry.id   AF-A0A9D6UD29-F1
#
_cell.length_a   1.000
_cell.length_b   1.000
_cell.length_c   1.000
_cell.angle_alpha   90.00
_cell.angle_beta   90.00
_cell.angle_gamma   90.00
#
_symmetry.space_group_name_H-M   'P 1'
#
loop_
_entity.id
_entity.type
_entity.pdbx_description
1 polymer ?
#
loop_
_entity_poly.entity_id
_entity_poly.type
_entity_poly.pdbx_seq_one_letter_code
_entity_poly.pdbx_strand_id
1 'polypeptide(L)'
;MRLNRQGATGIAGALAFALAFVSPLDALAQGELFDFLFGSDQPPAFSFHRSRRAMRAHPRQPRRAPKTSIHYAKPEPVGASETDSMSGGGYCVRACDGYYFPLIKLPRISGQQSCEFACPSARVQLYEGASIEQARNAKGQLYSALPAAFSFRDKLTARCACNDPAVSRDYHLALSRRDPTLQTGDIVVGEKGAFIYSRSNLVSVSHASRHIRARLRGVLSRNIAPGEARDSHDGAVALNKTQRPPK
;
A
#
# COMPACT_ATOMS: atom_id res chain seq x y z
N MET A 1 -22.96 -69.22 -15.33
CA MET A 1 -22.05 -70.24 -14.78
C MET A 1 -21.06 -69.55 -13.84
N ARG A 2 -21.21 -69.80 -12.53
CA ARG A 2 -20.21 -70.36 -11.59
C ARG A 2 -19.06 -69.40 -11.23
N LEU A 3 -19.15 -68.78 -10.04
CA LEU A 3 -18.47 -69.12 -8.75
C LEU A 3 -17.03 -68.56 -8.70
N ASN A 4 -16.72 -67.55 -7.87
CA ASN A 4 -16.58 -67.54 -6.40
C ASN A 4 -15.14 -67.87 -5.92
N ARG A 5 -14.59 -66.99 -5.06
CA ARG A 5 -13.68 -67.26 -3.92
C ARG A 5 -13.29 -65.88 -3.35
N GLN A 6 -13.76 -65.38 -2.20
CA GLN A 6 -13.76 -65.86 -0.80
C GLN A 6 -12.40 -66.23 -0.20
N GLY A 7 -12.10 -65.56 0.91
CA GLY A 7 -11.10 -65.91 1.95
C GLY A 7 -9.83 -65.05 1.88
N ALA A 8 -9.24 -64.56 2.97
CA ALA A 8 -9.44 -64.77 4.40
C ALA A 8 -8.60 -63.69 5.16
N THR A 9 -9.16 -63.00 6.15
CA THR A 9 -8.86 -63.10 7.61
C THR A 9 -7.47 -62.65 8.11
N GLY A 10 -7.51 -61.80 9.15
CA GLY A 10 -6.49 -61.65 10.20
C GLY A 10 -5.33 -60.73 9.83
N ILE A 11 -4.80 -59.84 10.68
CA ILE A 11 -4.52 -59.97 12.11
C ILE A 11 -4.60 -58.59 12.76
N ALA A 12 -5.35 -58.49 13.85
CA ALA A 12 -5.24 -57.41 14.82
C ALA A 12 -3.89 -57.54 15.55
N GLY A 13 -3.06 -56.51 15.49
CA GLY A 13 -1.78 -56.42 16.20
C GLY A 13 -1.70 -55.11 16.96
N ALA A 14 -2.38 -55.05 18.12
CA ALA A 14 -2.12 -54.03 19.11
C ALA A 14 -0.83 -54.39 19.85
N LEU A 15 0.25 -53.65 19.59
CA LEU A 15 1.45 -53.65 20.43
C LEU A 15 1.65 -52.25 20.98
N ALA A 16 1.09 -52.03 22.17
CA ALA A 16 1.47 -50.96 23.06
C ALA A 16 2.89 -51.26 23.59
N PHE A 17 3.90 -50.60 23.03
CA PHE A 17 5.21 -50.48 23.68
C PHE A 17 5.26 -49.14 24.41
N ALA A 18 4.91 -49.17 25.68
CA ALA A 18 5.26 -48.13 26.63
C ALA A 18 6.76 -48.26 26.97
N LEU A 19 7.58 -47.40 26.37
CA LEU A 19 8.94 -47.15 26.84
C LEU A 19 9.06 -45.68 27.20
N ALA A 20 9.01 -45.42 28.50
CA ALA A 20 9.39 -44.15 29.10
C ALA A 20 10.89 -43.92 28.86
N PHE A 21 11.22 -43.03 27.92
CA PHE A 21 12.52 -42.39 27.87
C PHE A 21 12.36 -40.92 28.27
N VAL A 22 13.04 -40.61 29.36
CA VAL A 22 13.20 -39.32 30.00
C VAL A 22 13.73 -38.31 28.98
N SER A 23 13.00 -37.22 28.78
CA SER A 23 13.44 -36.03 28.05
C SER A 23 14.52 -35.29 28.83
N PRO A 24 15.58 -34.79 28.16
CA PRO A 24 16.15 -33.53 28.60
C PRO A 24 16.46 -32.65 27.39
N LEU A 25 15.51 -31.79 27.00
CA LEU A 25 15.77 -30.60 26.17
C LEU A 25 14.55 -29.67 26.19
N ASP A 26 14.11 -29.30 27.39
CA ASP A 26 13.40 -28.03 27.58
C ASP A 26 14.45 -26.91 27.52
N ALA A 27 14.90 -26.61 26.31
CA ALA A 27 15.79 -25.49 26.03
C ALA A 27 15.03 -24.43 25.22
N LEU A 28 14.67 -23.36 25.94
CA LEU A 28 14.52 -21.99 25.46
C LEU A 28 13.29 -21.68 24.59
N ALA A 29 12.15 -21.52 25.25
CA ALA A 29 11.13 -20.56 24.84
C ALA A 29 10.76 -19.66 26.04
N GLN A 30 11.77 -19.03 26.64
CA GLN A 30 11.59 -17.83 27.47
C GLN A 30 11.51 -16.66 26.49
N GLY A 31 10.56 -15.74 26.66
CA GLY A 31 10.11 -14.69 25.71
C GLY A 31 11.14 -13.64 25.23
N GLU A 32 12.43 -13.93 25.28
CA GLU A 32 13.54 -13.01 24.98
C GLU A 32 13.67 -12.62 23.49
N LEU A 33 13.20 -13.46 22.56
CA LEU A 33 13.31 -13.18 21.12
C LEU A 33 12.39 -12.03 20.68
N PHE A 34 11.16 -12.01 21.19
CA PHE A 34 10.18 -10.99 20.84
C PHE A 34 10.53 -9.64 21.49
N ASP A 35 11.04 -9.64 22.72
CA ASP A 35 11.54 -8.43 23.38
C ASP A 35 12.77 -7.84 22.66
N PHE A 36 13.67 -8.69 22.12
CA PHE A 36 14.80 -8.22 21.31
C PHE A 36 14.37 -7.62 19.96
N LEU A 37 13.34 -8.19 19.32
CA LEU A 37 12.88 -7.74 18.01
C LEU A 37 11.95 -6.52 18.06
N PHE A 38 11.11 -6.41 19.10
CA PHE A 38 10.05 -5.40 19.16
C PHE A 38 10.20 -4.40 20.30
N GLY A 39 11.14 -4.63 21.22
CA GLY A 39 11.34 -3.81 22.41
C GLY A 39 10.30 -4.07 23.48
N SER A 40 10.72 -4.11 24.74
CA SER A 40 9.81 -4.23 25.88
C SER A 40 8.90 -3.00 25.98
N ASP A 41 7.58 -3.22 26.07
CA ASP A 41 6.58 -2.19 26.37
C ASP A 41 6.74 -1.71 27.83
N GLN A 42 7.71 -0.83 28.08
CA GLN A 42 7.74 -0.06 29.32
C GLN A 42 6.92 1.23 29.10
N PRO A 43 5.74 1.41 29.74
CA PRO A 43 5.09 2.71 29.73
C PRO A 43 6.03 3.72 30.42
N PRO A 44 6.19 4.94 29.88
CA PRO A 44 7.08 5.93 30.49
C PRO A 44 6.54 6.31 31.88
N ALA A 45 7.31 5.97 32.92
CA ALA A 45 7.08 6.51 34.25
C ALA A 45 7.36 8.02 34.22
N PHE A 46 6.30 8.82 34.16
CA PHE A 46 6.37 10.27 34.32
C PHE A 46 6.90 10.62 35.71
N SER A 47 8.19 10.93 35.78
CA SER A 47 8.80 11.49 36.99
C SER A 47 8.59 13.00 37.00
N PHE A 48 7.67 13.47 37.84
CA PHE A 48 7.50 14.89 38.15
C PHE A 48 8.67 15.37 39.02
N HIS A 49 9.75 15.86 38.41
CA HIS A 49 10.73 16.68 39.13
C HIS A 49 10.31 18.14 39.12
N ARG A 50 9.71 18.56 40.25
CA ARG A 50 9.38 19.96 40.55
C ARG A 50 10.65 20.71 40.97
N SER A 51 11.34 21.31 40.01
CA SER A 51 12.44 22.26 40.28
C SER A 51 11.90 23.69 40.23
N ARG A 52 11.67 24.30 41.41
CA ARG A 52 11.53 25.76 41.55
C ARG A 52 12.92 26.39 41.40
N ARG A 53 13.13 27.22 40.37
CA ARG A 53 14.19 28.24 40.37
C ARG A 53 13.62 29.62 40.09
N ALA A 54 14.06 30.56 40.91
CA ALA A 54 13.68 31.96 40.91
C ALA A 54 14.27 32.73 39.70
N MET A 55 13.60 33.82 39.37
CA MET A 55 13.76 34.66 38.17
C MET A 55 15.13 35.29 37.97
N ARG A 56 15.49 35.52 36.68
CA ARG A 56 16.17 36.74 36.23
C ARG A 56 15.53 37.24 34.94
N ALA A 57 15.08 38.49 34.95
CA ALA A 57 14.55 39.19 33.78
C ALA A 57 15.70 39.59 32.83
N HIS A 58 15.48 39.46 31.51
CA HIS A 58 16.38 40.02 30.48
C HIS A 58 15.58 41.00 29.60
N PRO A 59 16.16 42.15 29.19
CA PRO A 59 15.46 43.14 28.37
C PRO A 59 15.20 42.61 26.95
N ARG A 60 13.99 42.89 26.42
CA ARG A 60 13.54 42.52 25.07
C ARG A 60 14.20 43.39 24.00
N GLN A 61 14.90 42.76 23.05
CA GLN A 61 15.27 43.37 21.76
C GLN A 61 14.08 43.37 20.76
N PRO A 62 14.04 44.30 19.78
CA PRO A 62 12.91 44.49 18.88
C PRO A 62 12.79 43.36 17.82
N ARG A 63 11.53 42.99 17.55
CA ARG A 63 11.10 41.93 16.63
C ARG A 63 11.52 42.24 15.18
N ARG A 64 12.31 41.34 14.57
CA ARG A 64 12.46 41.24 13.11
C ARG A 64 11.25 40.49 12.51
N ALA A 65 10.82 40.93 11.33
CA ALA A 65 9.65 40.43 10.59
C ALA A 65 9.69 38.92 10.29
N PRO A 66 8.54 38.22 10.26
CA PRO A 66 8.50 36.77 10.05
C PRO A 66 8.83 36.42 8.60
N LYS A 67 9.88 35.61 8.41
CA LYS A 67 10.11 34.87 7.17
C LYS A 67 9.10 33.73 7.14
N THR A 68 8.18 33.73 6.19
CA THR A 68 7.26 32.63 5.93
C THR A 68 8.07 31.42 5.43
N SER A 69 8.50 30.56 6.35
CA SER A 69 8.91 29.20 6.01
C SER A 69 7.66 28.44 5.59
N ILE A 70 7.61 28.02 4.33
CA ILE A 70 6.65 27.01 3.87
C ILE A 70 6.92 25.75 4.70
N HIS A 71 6.08 25.52 5.70
CA HIS A 71 6.05 24.26 6.45
C HIS A 71 5.47 23.21 5.50
N TYR A 72 6.32 22.32 5.01
CA TYR A 72 5.84 21.02 4.57
C TYR A 72 5.27 20.36 5.81
N ALA A 73 4.00 19.94 5.75
CA ALA A 73 3.41 19.16 6.83
C ALA A 73 4.32 17.94 7.05
N LYS A 74 4.93 17.88 8.23
CA LYS A 74 5.62 16.69 8.70
C LYS A 74 4.57 15.58 8.67
N PRO A 75 4.82 14.41 8.06
CA PRO A 75 3.94 13.27 8.24
C PRO A 75 3.90 13.00 9.74
N GLU A 76 2.76 13.30 10.37
CA GLU A 76 2.50 12.86 11.73
C GLU A 76 2.62 11.33 11.74
N PRO A 77 3.25 10.74 12.77
CA PRO A 77 3.28 9.30 12.89
C PRO A 77 1.83 8.83 13.02
N VAL A 78 1.32 8.21 11.95
CA VAL A 78 0.02 7.55 11.97
C VAL A 78 0.12 6.48 13.06
N GLY A 79 -0.50 6.76 14.20
CA GLY A 79 -0.65 5.79 15.27
C GLY A 79 -1.29 4.54 14.68
N ALA A 80 -0.61 3.41 14.85
CA ALA A 80 -1.15 2.10 14.55
C ALA A 80 -2.27 1.80 15.55
N SER A 81 -3.46 2.33 15.29
CA SER A 81 -4.73 1.88 15.86
C SER A 81 -5.85 2.62 15.14
N GLU A 82 -6.54 1.90 14.25
CA GLU A 82 -7.98 2.03 13.92
C GLU A 82 -8.24 1.49 12.50
N THR A 83 -8.00 0.19 12.32
CA THR A 83 -8.62 -0.58 11.23
C THR A 83 -10.13 -0.80 11.45
N ASP A 84 -10.71 -0.32 12.54
CA ASP A 84 -12.08 -0.67 12.95
C ASP A 84 -13.12 0.46 12.86
N SER A 85 -12.80 1.61 12.27
CA SER A 85 -13.80 2.66 12.06
C SER A 85 -13.56 3.51 10.81
N MET A 86 -13.43 2.85 9.65
CA MET A 86 -13.92 3.43 8.39
C MET A 86 -15.46 3.41 8.39
N SER A 87 -16.06 4.10 9.37
CA SER A 87 -17.50 4.29 9.49
C SER A 87 -17.94 5.25 8.38
N GLY A 88 -18.16 4.72 7.17
CA GLY A 88 -18.27 5.59 6.00
C GLY A 88 -18.64 4.98 4.64
N GLY A 89 -19.24 3.78 4.58
CA GLY A 89 -20.28 3.48 3.59
C GLY A 89 -19.85 3.35 2.12
N GLY A 90 -18.80 2.57 1.82
CA GLY A 90 -18.45 2.24 0.44
C GLY A 90 -17.30 1.24 0.32
N TYR A 91 -17.44 0.27 -0.57
CA TYR A 91 -16.47 -0.76 -0.90
C TYR A 91 -16.29 -0.82 -2.42
N CYS A 92 -15.05 -0.81 -2.86
CA CYS A 92 -14.72 -1.09 -4.25
C CYS A 92 -14.52 -2.58 -4.42
N VAL A 93 -15.45 -3.23 -5.13
CA VAL A 93 -15.44 -4.67 -5.37
C VAL A 93 -14.98 -4.95 -6.79
N ARG A 94 -14.00 -5.83 -6.94
CA ARG A 94 -13.50 -6.27 -8.23
C ARG A 94 -14.40 -7.38 -8.78
N ALA A 95 -14.92 -7.16 -9.99
CA ALA A 95 -15.94 -8.03 -10.56
C ALA A 95 -15.44 -9.43 -10.96
N CYS A 96 -14.12 -9.60 -11.15
CA CYS A 96 -13.56 -10.85 -11.67
C CYS A 96 -13.25 -11.91 -10.60
N ASP A 97 -13.06 -11.52 -9.34
CA ASP A 97 -12.75 -12.44 -8.23
C ASP A 97 -13.34 -12.03 -6.87
N GLY A 98 -14.16 -10.97 -6.85
CA GLY A 98 -14.84 -10.48 -5.66
C GLY A 98 -13.94 -9.79 -4.65
N TYR A 99 -12.65 -9.57 -4.92
CA TYR A 99 -11.80 -8.83 -3.97
C TYR A 99 -12.40 -7.45 -3.68
N TYR A 100 -12.43 -7.04 -2.41
CA TYR A 100 -12.95 -5.75 -2.01
C TYR A 100 -11.94 -4.99 -1.16
N PHE A 101 -11.96 -3.67 -1.30
CA PHE A 101 -11.23 -2.76 -0.42
C PHE A 101 -12.14 -1.57 -0.06
N PRO A 102 -11.96 -0.98 1.14
CA PRO A 102 -12.78 0.15 1.54
C PRO A 102 -12.54 1.35 0.61
N LEU A 103 -13.61 2.06 0.26
CA LEU A 103 -13.52 3.22 -0.63
C LEU A 103 -13.12 4.47 0.17
N ILE A 104 -12.11 5.18 -0.33
CA ILE A 104 -11.85 6.57 0.03
C ILE A 104 -12.61 7.45 -0.97
N LYS A 105 -13.69 8.10 -0.51
CA LYS A 105 -14.51 8.99 -1.37
C LYS A 105 -13.72 10.26 -1.69
N LEU A 106 -13.49 10.53 -2.98
CA LEU A 106 -12.90 11.79 -3.44
C LEU A 106 -14.00 12.84 -3.63
N PRO A 107 -13.83 14.08 -3.16
CA PRO A 107 -14.89 15.09 -3.15
C PRO A 107 -15.32 15.59 -4.54
N ARG A 108 -14.48 15.37 -5.57
CA ARG A 108 -14.68 15.91 -6.93
C ARG A 108 -15.16 14.90 -7.96
N ILE A 109 -15.35 13.65 -7.58
CA ILE A 109 -15.74 12.56 -8.48
C ILE A 109 -16.73 11.62 -7.79
N SER A 110 -17.44 10.81 -8.57
CA SER A 110 -18.36 9.83 -8.00
C SER A 110 -17.59 8.72 -7.25
N GLY A 111 -18.27 8.01 -6.35
CA GLY A 111 -17.66 6.87 -5.65
C GLY A 111 -17.28 5.73 -6.61
N GLN A 112 -18.08 5.50 -7.66
CA GLN A 112 -17.75 4.54 -8.72
C GLN A 112 -16.49 4.96 -9.47
N GLN A 113 -16.37 6.23 -9.85
CA GLN A 113 -15.15 6.76 -10.47
C GLN A 113 -13.95 6.61 -9.54
N SER A 114 -14.13 6.83 -8.23
CA SER A 114 -13.06 6.64 -7.24
C SER A 114 -12.56 5.20 -7.22
N CYS A 115 -13.45 4.21 -7.33
CA CYS A 115 -13.05 2.81 -7.47
C CYS A 115 -12.26 2.55 -8.76
N GLU A 116 -12.70 3.11 -9.88
CA GLU A 116 -12.02 2.98 -11.18
C GLU A 116 -10.62 3.60 -11.16
N PHE A 117 -10.45 4.76 -10.50
CA PHE A 117 -9.13 5.35 -10.28
C PHE A 117 -8.21 4.48 -9.42
N ALA A 118 -8.77 3.83 -8.38
CA ALA A 118 -8.01 2.95 -7.50
C ALA A 118 -7.66 1.60 -8.14
N CYS A 119 -8.39 1.16 -9.16
CA CYS A 119 -8.21 -0.15 -9.77
C CYS A 119 -8.35 -0.11 -11.31
N PRO A 120 -7.40 0.52 -12.02
CA PRO A 120 -7.55 0.76 -13.47
C PRO A 120 -7.42 -0.50 -14.32
N SER A 121 -6.73 -1.53 -13.85
CA SER A 121 -6.46 -2.74 -14.65
C SER A 121 -7.57 -3.79 -14.53
N ALA A 122 -8.60 -3.56 -13.70
CA ALA A 122 -9.69 -4.51 -13.48
C ALA A 122 -11.04 -3.79 -13.39
N ARG A 123 -12.11 -4.49 -13.81
CA ARG A 123 -13.46 -3.95 -13.68
C ARG A 123 -13.88 -3.98 -12.21
N VAL A 124 -14.27 -2.82 -11.70
CA VAL A 124 -14.72 -2.65 -10.31
C VAL A 124 -16.13 -2.08 -10.24
N GLN A 125 -16.80 -2.34 -9.13
CA GLN A 125 -18.13 -1.83 -8.82
C GLN A 125 -18.17 -1.35 -7.38
N LEU A 126 -18.80 -0.20 -7.16
CA LEU A 126 -19.09 0.33 -5.83
C LEU A 126 -20.23 -0.45 -5.18
N TYR A 127 -20.02 -0.85 -3.93
CA TYR A 127 -21.01 -1.37 -3.01
C TYR A 127 -21.07 -0.51 -1.75
N GLU A 128 -22.24 -0.06 -1.33
CA GLU A 128 -22.41 0.81 -0.16
C GLU A 128 -23.17 0.10 0.96
N GLY A 129 -22.68 0.23 2.18
CA GLY A 129 -23.25 -0.40 3.38
C GLY A 129 -22.34 -0.22 4.60
N ALA A 130 -22.85 -0.51 5.79
CA ALA A 130 -22.08 -0.47 7.02
C ALA A 130 -20.97 -1.54 7.03
N SER A 131 -21.29 -2.75 6.56
CA SER A 131 -20.36 -3.84 6.35
C SER A 131 -20.46 -4.38 4.92
N ILE A 132 -19.43 -5.04 4.43
CA ILE A 132 -19.40 -5.60 3.07
C ILE A 132 -20.48 -6.69 2.88
N GLU A 133 -20.83 -7.43 3.93
CA GLU A 133 -21.86 -8.48 3.92
C GLU A 133 -23.26 -7.90 3.63
N GLN A 134 -23.50 -6.67 4.05
CA GLN A 134 -24.77 -5.96 3.86
C GLN A 134 -24.71 -4.94 2.72
N ALA A 135 -23.52 -4.72 2.14
CA ALA A 135 -23.33 -3.68 1.13
C ALA A 135 -24.03 -4.04 -0.18
N ARG A 136 -24.59 -3.00 -0.83
CA ARG A 136 -25.35 -3.13 -2.07
C ARG A 136 -24.78 -2.25 -3.16
N ASN A 137 -24.79 -2.76 -4.39
CA ASN A 137 -24.43 -1.95 -5.55
C ASN A 137 -25.57 -1.01 -5.96
N ALA A 138 -25.34 -0.17 -6.97
CA ALA A 138 -26.34 0.76 -7.51
C ALA A 138 -27.65 0.09 -8.01
N LYS A 139 -27.64 -1.24 -8.24
CA LYS A 139 -28.83 -2.03 -8.62
C LYS A 139 -29.54 -2.63 -7.40
N GLY A 140 -29.09 -2.34 -6.18
CA GLY A 140 -29.61 -2.91 -4.94
C GLY A 140 -29.16 -4.34 -4.66
N GLN A 141 -28.27 -4.91 -5.47
CA GLN A 141 -27.80 -6.28 -5.29
C GLN A 141 -26.75 -6.34 -4.20
N LEU A 142 -26.88 -7.31 -3.29
CA LEU A 142 -25.88 -7.58 -2.25
C LEU A 142 -24.57 -8.03 -2.87
N TYR A 143 -23.46 -7.74 -2.18
CA TYR A 143 -22.15 -8.24 -2.59
C TYR A 143 -22.11 -9.77 -2.69
N SER A 144 -22.76 -10.49 -1.77
CA SER A 144 -22.88 -11.96 -1.81
C SER A 144 -23.60 -12.50 -3.05
N ALA A 145 -24.35 -11.68 -3.79
CA ALA A 145 -25.01 -12.07 -5.03
C ALA A 145 -24.07 -12.01 -6.25
N LEU A 146 -22.87 -11.43 -6.12
CA LEU A 146 -21.85 -11.48 -7.17
C LEU A 146 -21.34 -12.92 -7.28
N PRO A 147 -21.36 -13.57 -8.46
CA PRO A 147 -20.90 -14.96 -8.60
C PRO A 147 -19.45 -15.19 -8.15
N ALA A 148 -18.61 -14.16 -8.24
CA ALA A 148 -17.22 -14.19 -7.82
C ALA A 148 -17.01 -13.75 -6.35
N ALA A 149 -18.08 -13.44 -5.60
CA ALA A 149 -17.95 -12.98 -4.21
C ALA A 149 -17.06 -13.91 -3.39
N PHE A 150 -16.14 -13.31 -2.65
CA PHE A 150 -15.17 -13.97 -1.76
C PHE A 150 -14.20 -14.96 -2.43
N SER A 151 -14.26 -15.15 -3.75
CA SER A 151 -13.42 -16.12 -4.46
C SER A 151 -11.92 -15.84 -4.30
N PHE A 152 -11.53 -14.58 -4.12
CA PHE A 152 -10.16 -14.16 -3.85
C PHE A 152 -9.53 -14.78 -2.58
N ARG A 153 -10.36 -15.26 -1.65
CA ARG A 153 -9.88 -15.88 -0.40
C ARG A 153 -9.28 -17.27 -0.65
N ASP A 154 -9.82 -17.97 -1.64
CA ASP A 154 -9.46 -19.37 -1.90
C ASP A 154 -8.50 -19.52 -3.08
N LYS A 155 -8.52 -18.57 -4.03
CA LYS A 155 -7.69 -18.63 -5.25
C LYS A 155 -7.31 -17.25 -5.77
N LEU A 156 -6.16 -17.22 -6.45
CA LEU A 156 -5.73 -16.08 -7.25
C LEU A 156 -6.26 -16.21 -8.68
N THR A 157 -7.07 -15.25 -9.12
CA THR A 157 -7.54 -15.20 -10.51
C THR A 157 -6.52 -14.44 -11.36
N ALA A 158 -6.04 -15.07 -12.44
CA ALA A 158 -5.09 -14.45 -13.35
C ALA A 158 -5.66 -13.15 -13.95
N ARG A 159 -4.83 -12.11 -14.06
CA ARG A 159 -5.18 -10.79 -14.63
C ARG A 159 -6.33 -10.07 -13.90
N CYS A 160 -6.46 -10.31 -12.59
CA CYS A 160 -7.38 -9.55 -11.73
C CYS A 160 -6.67 -8.49 -10.87
N ALA A 161 -5.36 -8.30 -10.92
CA ALA A 161 -4.72 -7.27 -10.10
C ALA A 161 -5.14 -5.84 -10.51
N CYS A 162 -5.21 -4.91 -9.56
CA CYS A 162 -5.54 -3.50 -9.83
C CYS A 162 -4.43 -2.74 -10.56
N ASN A 163 -3.17 -3.05 -10.20
CA ASN A 163 -1.98 -2.32 -10.64
C ASN A 163 -1.04 -3.24 -11.45
N ASP A 164 -1.57 -3.95 -12.45
CA ASP A 164 -0.72 -4.69 -13.37
C ASP A 164 0.10 -3.68 -14.20
N PRO A 165 1.44 -3.60 -14.03
CA PRO A 165 2.25 -2.59 -14.69
C PRO A 165 2.18 -2.64 -16.22
N ALA A 166 1.92 -3.83 -16.79
CA ALA A 166 1.78 -4.00 -18.23
C ALA A 166 0.51 -3.35 -18.78
N VAL A 167 -0.54 -3.20 -17.95
CA VAL A 167 -1.85 -2.69 -18.34
C VAL A 167 -2.06 -1.24 -17.86
N SER A 168 -1.58 -0.89 -16.67
CA SER A 168 -1.88 0.40 -16.04
C SER A 168 -0.96 1.55 -16.47
N ARG A 169 0.16 1.28 -17.16
CA ARG A 169 1.15 2.32 -17.52
C ARG A 169 0.50 3.50 -18.26
N ASP A 170 -0.18 3.21 -19.37
CA ASP A 170 -0.75 4.25 -20.22
C ASP A 170 -1.92 4.95 -19.54
N TYR A 171 -2.65 4.23 -18.69
CA TYR A 171 -3.66 4.82 -17.81
C TYR A 171 -3.04 5.86 -16.87
N HIS A 172 -1.97 5.52 -16.15
CA HIS A 172 -1.32 6.45 -15.23
C HIS A 172 -0.68 7.65 -15.95
N LEU A 173 -0.11 7.45 -17.15
CA LEU A 173 0.40 8.55 -17.98
C LEU A 173 -0.71 9.50 -18.44
N ALA A 174 -1.87 8.96 -18.81
CA ALA A 174 -3.04 9.77 -19.15
C ALA A 174 -3.60 10.50 -17.91
N LEU A 175 -3.65 9.80 -16.78
CA LEU A 175 -4.14 10.31 -15.51
C LEU A 175 -3.28 11.46 -14.99
N SER A 176 -1.97 11.41 -15.16
CA SER A 176 -1.03 12.42 -14.66
C SER A 176 -1.41 13.87 -15.04
N ARG A 177 -2.16 14.08 -16.13
CA ARG A 177 -2.61 15.40 -16.59
C ARG A 177 -4.03 15.77 -16.19
N ARG A 178 -4.85 14.78 -15.84
CA ARG A 178 -6.29 14.92 -15.60
C ARG A 178 -6.71 14.37 -14.23
N ASP A 179 -5.74 14.14 -13.36
CA ASP A 179 -5.96 13.57 -12.04
C ASP A 179 -6.77 14.57 -11.18
N PRO A 180 -7.99 14.18 -10.73
CA PRO A 180 -8.85 15.04 -9.94
C PRO A 180 -8.31 15.33 -8.53
N THR A 181 -7.30 14.59 -8.08
CA THR A 181 -6.64 14.78 -6.78
C THR A 181 -5.58 15.87 -6.80
N LEU A 182 -5.11 16.31 -7.98
CA LEU A 182 -4.00 17.26 -8.10
C LEU A 182 -4.28 18.57 -7.36
N GLN A 183 -3.29 18.98 -6.57
CA GLN A 183 -3.22 20.23 -5.84
C GLN A 183 -2.05 21.08 -6.33
N THR A 184 -2.17 22.40 -6.15
CA THR A 184 -1.09 23.31 -6.54
C THR A 184 0.17 23.02 -5.73
N GLY A 185 1.27 22.73 -6.42
CA GLY A 185 2.54 22.31 -5.83
C GLY A 185 2.86 20.82 -6.04
N ASP A 186 1.89 20.01 -6.45
CA ASP A 186 2.12 18.59 -6.73
C ASP A 186 3.09 18.39 -7.88
N ILE A 187 3.91 17.34 -7.78
CA ILE A 187 4.87 16.96 -8.81
C ILE A 187 4.25 15.87 -9.67
N VAL A 188 4.06 16.16 -10.95
CA VAL A 188 3.56 15.24 -11.97
C VAL A 188 4.73 14.74 -12.79
N VAL A 189 4.93 13.42 -12.83
CA VAL A 189 5.92 12.77 -13.69
C VAL A 189 5.20 12.19 -14.90
N GLY A 190 5.58 12.63 -16.09
CA GLY A 190 5.08 12.09 -17.36
C GLY A 190 6.21 11.80 -18.33
N GLU A 191 5.86 11.37 -19.55
CA GLU A 191 6.84 10.98 -20.57
C GLU A 191 7.87 12.07 -20.91
N LYS A 192 7.43 13.34 -20.87
CA LYS A 192 8.26 14.51 -21.19
C LYS A 192 9.06 15.06 -19.99
N GLY A 193 9.07 14.35 -18.87
CA GLY A 193 9.78 14.72 -17.64
C GLY A 193 8.86 15.05 -16.46
N ALA A 194 9.42 15.75 -15.46
CA ALA A 194 8.71 16.16 -14.26
C ALA A 194 8.19 17.60 -14.36
N PHE A 195 6.98 17.82 -13.87
CA PHE A 195 6.25 19.08 -13.88
C PHE A 195 5.70 19.38 -12.49
N ILE A 196 5.54 20.66 -12.17
CA ILE A 196 4.83 21.12 -10.98
C ILE A 196 3.45 21.59 -11.41
N TYR A 197 2.41 21.04 -10.81
CA TYR A 197 1.03 21.45 -11.04
C TYR A 197 0.77 22.82 -10.39
N SER A 198 0.28 23.77 -11.18
CA SER A 198 -0.06 25.12 -10.73
C SER A 198 -1.44 25.50 -11.25
N ARG A 199 -2.45 25.38 -10.38
CA ARG A 199 -3.88 25.60 -10.66
C ARG A 199 -4.44 24.74 -11.80
N SER A 200 -4.09 25.06 -13.05
CA SER A 200 -4.50 24.36 -14.27
C SER A 200 -3.35 24.18 -15.28
N ASN A 201 -2.12 24.55 -14.90
CA ASN A 201 -0.93 24.50 -15.74
C ASN A 201 0.12 23.55 -15.18
N LEU A 202 0.89 22.93 -16.07
CA LEU A 202 2.06 22.11 -15.73
C LEU A 202 3.33 22.90 -16.03
N VAL A 203 4.06 23.30 -14.99
CA VAL A 203 5.33 24.03 -15.13
C VAL A 203 6.47 23.03 -15.08
N SER A 204 7.27 22.94 -16.15
CA SER A 204 8.40 22.02 -16.15
C SER A 204 9.37 22.32 -15.01
N VAL A 205 9.80 21.29 -14.29
CA VAL A 205 10.80 21.39 -13.22
C VAL A 205 12.13 21.91 -13.77
N SER A 206 12.43 21.71 -15.06
CA SER A 206 13.64 22.23 -15.70
C SER A 206 13.67 23.77 -15.73
N HIS A 207 12.51 24.41 -15.82
CA HIS A 207 12.33 25.87 -15.77
C HIS A 207 12.19 26.40 -14.33
N ALA A 208 12.19 25.53 -13.31
CA ALA A 208 12.18 25.96 -11.93
C ALA A 208 13.49 26.70 -11.57
N SER A 209 13.42 27.60 -10.58
CA SER A 209 14.57 28.38 -10.14
C SER A 209 15.75 27.46 -9.75
N ARG A 210 16.98 27.97 -9.84
CA ARG A 210 18.19 27.19 -9.48
C ARG A 210 18.10 26.60 -8.08
N HIS A 211 17.48 27.32 -7.13
CA HIS A 211 17.32 26.88 -5.75
C HIS A 211 16.36 25.68 -5.63
N ILE A 212 15.23 25.70 -6.36
CA ILE A 212 14.27 24.59 -6.36
C ILE A 212 14.91 23.35 -6.98
N ARG A 213 15.63 23.50 -8.12
CA ARG A 213 16.34 22.39 -8.77
C ARG A 213 17.44 21.80 -7.88
N ALA A 214 18.21 22.63 -7.17
CA ALA A 214 19.22 22.17 -6.24
C ALA A 214 18.61 21.39 -5.07
N ARG A 215 17.48 21.87 -4.51
CA ARG A 215 16.77 21.18 -3.43
C ARG A 215 16.20 19.83 -3.89
N LEU A 216 15.56 19.78 -5.06
CA LEU A 216 15.02 18.54 -5.63
C LEU A 216 16.11 17.50 -5.88
N ARG A 217 17.26 17.89 -6.47
CA ARG A 217 18.41 17.00 -6.61
C ARG A 217 18.90 16.49 -5.26
N GLY A 218 19.01 17.38 -4.27
CA GLY A 218 19.43 17.00 -2.92
C GLY A 218 18.50 15.99 -2.23
N VAL A 219 17.21 15.97 -2.57
CA VAL A 219 16.24 14.98 -2.05
C VAL A 219 16.28 13.68 -2.85
N LEU A 220 16.25 13.76 -4.18
CA LEU A 220 16.21 12.58 -5.06
C LEU A 220 17.52 11.79 -5.05
N SER A 221 18.67 12.46 -4.99
CA SER A 221 19.99 11.80 -4.96
C SER A 221 20.28 11.07 -3.66
N ARG A 222 19.52 11.30 -2.58
CA ARG A 222 19.79 10.68 -1.27
C ARG A 222 19.28 9.24 -1.14
N ASN A 223 18.43 8.76 -2.05
CA ASN A 223 17.80 7.44 -1.95
C ASN A 223 18.05 6.52 -3.15
N ILE A 224 18.90 6.91 -4.10
CA ILE A 224 19.28 6.05 -5.23
C ILE A 224 20.73 5.65 -4.99
N ALA A 225 20.93 4.47 -4.38
CA ALA A 225 22.24 3.85 -4.39
C ALA A 225 22.66 3.66 -5.86
N PRO A 226 23.86 4.10 -6.27
CA PRO A 226 24.35 3.93 -7.63
C PRO A 226 24.80 2.46 -7.81
N GLY A 227 23.83 1.55 -7.86
CA GLY A 227 24.07 0.10 -7.98
C GLY A 227 23.22 -0.58 -9.06
N GLU A 228 21.96 -0.16 -9.27
CA GLU A 228 21.03 -0.90 -10.14
C GLU A 228 20.64 -0.18 -11.44
N ALA A 229 21.06 1.07 -11.65
CA ALA A 229 20.70 1.82 -12.85
C ALA A 229 21.46 1.41 -14.12
N ARG A 230 22.45 0.51 -14.03
CA ARG A 230 23.27 0.08 -15.17
C ARG A 230 22.71 -1.13 -15.92
N ASP A 231 21.93 -2.00 -15.28
CA ASP A 231 21.35 -3.17 -15.95
C ASP A 231 20.11 -2.85 -16.81
N SER A 232 19.47 -1.70 -16.58
CA SER A 232 18.32 -1.28 -17.41
C SER A 232 18.72 -0.64 -18.75
N HIS A 233 19.98 -0.25 -18.94
CA HIS A 233 20.42 0.31 -20.23
C HIS A 233 20.72 -0.77 -21.27
N ASP A 234 21.19 -1.96 -20.87
CA ASP A 234 21.47 -3.04 -21.81
C ASP A 234 20.21 -3.79 -22.26
N GLY A 235 19.19 -3.88 -21.41
CA GLY A 235 17.88 -4.46 -21.78
C GLY A 235 17.09 -3.61 -22.79
N ALA A 236 17.23 -2.28 -22.74
CA ALA A 236 16.54 -1.37 -23.66
C ALA A 236 17.23 -1.26 -25.03
N VAL A 237 18.55 -1.45 -25.09
CA VAL A 237 19.31 -1.42 -26.36
C VAL A 237 19.16 -2.73 -27.14
N ALA A 238 18.94 -3.87 -26.46
CA ALA A 238 18.78 -5.16 -27.13
C ALA A 238 17.46 -5.30 -27.92
N LEU A 239 16.37 -4.66 -27.49
CA LEU A 239 15.07 -4.73 -28.17
C LEU A 239 14.97 -3.87 -29.44
N ASN A 240 15.86 -2.89 -29.64
CA ASN A 240 15.81 -1.99 -30.79
C ASN A 240 16.68 -2.46 -31.98
N LYS A 241 17.40 -3.59 -31.85
CA LYS A 241 18.26 -4.13 -32.92
C LYS A 241 17.65 -5.25 -33.74
N THR A 242 16.54 -5.86 -33.30
CA THR A 242 15.89 -6.99 -33.99
C THR A 242 14.75 -6.58 -34.94
N GLN A 243 14.44 -5.29 -35.07
CA GLN A 243 13.45 -4.76 -36.02
C GLN A 243 14.11 -3.91 -37.12
N ARG A 244 14.88 -4.56 -38.01
CA ARG A 244 15.13 -4.03 -39.36
C ARG A 244 14.93 -5.15 -40.38
N PRO A 245 13.94 -5.06 -41.28
CA PRO A 245 13.83 -5.99 -42.40
C PRO A 245 14.95 -5.72 -43.42
N PRO A 246 15.43 -6.75 -44.14
CA PRO A 246 16.44 -6.59 -45.18
C PRO A 246 15.86 -5.80 -46.37
N LYS A 247 16.73 -5.01 -47.02
CA LYS A 247 16.48 -4.33 -48.29
C LYS A 247 16.50 -5.32 -49.44
#